data_AF-A0A8B6FRY1-F1
#
_entry.id   AF-A0A8B6FRY1-F1
#
_cell.length_a   1.000
_cell.length_b   1.000
_cell.length_c   1.000
_cell.angle_alpha   90.00
_cell.angle_beta   90.00
_cell.angle_gamma   90.00
#
_symmetry.space_group_name_H-M   'P 1'
#
loop_
_entity.id
_entity.type
_entity.pdbx_description
1 polymer ?
#
loop_
_entity_poly.entity_id
_entity_poly.type
_entity_poly.pdbx_seq_one_letter_code
_entity_poly.pdbx_strand_id
1 'polypeptide(L)'
;MGNQMLLHSAKLQHQYFMIFINASDPESEKMNIIKAAASLIKSDIKSKIGTKTEYPSVSDVESLECNEHYLPDSLRLFLNSLISTCNHSLKLSAIGQTIIQATRPRSLIAPLQIGLAVQMHHHFGSRFLIDSLYNMGFSSSYSEVQRYEMNAAMSQGTDIPEVTEEGNLQYIADNVDHNLRTIDGHGTFHGMGIIASVTPRIYEDKLYTKNRCKHRRTQRNWKN
;
A
#
# COMPACT_ATOMS: atom_id res chain seq x y z
N MET A 1 29.36 67.84 19.08
CA MET A 1 29.88 66.48 19.34
C MET A 1 28.81 65.37 19.28
N GLY A 2 27.52 65.63 19.53
CA GLY A 2 26.46 64.59 19.52
C GLY A 2 26.15 63.92 18.15
N ASN A 3 26.21 64.66 17.04
CA ASN A 3 25.88 64.10 15.71
C ASN A 3 26.91 63.09 15.18
N GLN A 4 28.18 63.19 15.56
CA GLN A 4 29.21 62.23 15.15
C GLN A 4 29.07 60.88 15.86
N MET A 5 28.62 60.86 17.13
CA MET A 5 28.36 59.61 17.85
C MET A 5 27.15 58.86 17.30
N LEU A 6 26.07 59.55 16.95
CA LEU A 6 24.88 58.93 16.35
C LEU A 6 25.17 58.32 14.97
N LEU A 7 25.93 59.04 14.13
CA LEU A 7 26.39 58.53 12.83
C LEU A 7 27.32 57.32 12.98
N HIS A 8 28.17 57.30 14.00
CA HIS A 8 29.06 56.16 14.27
C HIS A 8 28.28 54.92 14.75
N SER A 9 27.31 55.13 15.66
CA SER A 9 26.43 54.05 16.13
C SER A 9 25.57 53.45 15.01
N ALA A 10 25.01 54.29 14.12
CA ALA A 10 24.23 53.84 12.97
C ALA A 10 25.08 53.06 11.96
N LYS A 11 26.33 53.49 11.73
CA LYS A 11 27.28 52.75 10.88
C LYS A 11 27.65 51.39 11.47
N LEU A 12 27.87 51.30 12.78
CA LEU A 12 28.13 50.03 13.45
C LEU A 12 26.92 49.11 13.38
N GLN A 13 25.71 49.60 13.68
CA GLN A 13 24.49 48.79 13.55
C GLN A 13 24.26 48.30 12.12
N HIS A 14 24.46 49.17 11.13
CA HIS A 14 24.37 48.79 9.71
C HIS A 14 25.44 47.76 9.35
N GLN A 15 26.67 47.91 9.82
CA GLN A 15 27.77 46.99 9.57
C GLN A 15 27.52 45.62 10.21
N TYR A 16 27.02 45.58 11.45
CA TYR A 16 26.60 44.35 12.12
C TYR A 16 25.42 43.68 11.39
N PHE A 17 24.43 44.44 10.92
CA PHE A 17 23.31 43.92 10.14
C PHE A 17 23.76 43.35 8.77
N MET A 18 24.69 44.03 8.09
CA MET A 18 25.28 43.53 6.84
C MET A 18 26.15 42.30 7.05
N ILE A 19 26.91 42.24 8.16
CA ILE A 19 27.69 41.05 8.53
C ILE A 19 26.75 39.88 8.88
N PHE A 20 25.63 40.13 9.56
CA PHE A 20 24.64 39.11 9.88
C PHE A 20 23.94 38.56 8.63
N ILE A 21 23.55 39.44 7.69
CA ILE A 21 22.99 39.03 6.40
C ILE A 21 24.02 38.28 5.55
N ASN A 22 25.29 38.70 5.58
CA ASN A 22 26.36 38.03 4.82
C ASN A 22 26.94 36.78 5.51
N ALA A 23 26.61 36.52 6.77
CA ALA A 23 27.09 35.36 7.53
C ALA A 23 26.17 34.14 7.45
N SER A 24 24.96 34.28 6.93
CA SER A 24 24.14 33.14 6.55
C SER A 24 24.53 32.73 5.14
N ASP A 25 25.38 31.71 5.02
CA ASP A 25 25.71 31.08 3.74
C ASP A 25 24.40 30.77 2.98
N PRO A 26 24.17 31.32 1.78
CA PRO A 26 22.92 31.14 1.04
C PRO A 26 22.57 29.66 0.80
N GLU A 27 23.59 28.81 0.67
CA GLU A 27 23.40 27.37 0.56
C GLU A 27 22.94 26.74 1.88
N SER A 28 23.48 27.16 3.02
CA SER A 28 22.97 26.78 4.35
C SER A 28 21.51 27.16 4.55
N GLU A 29 21.11 28.38 4.17
CA GLU A 29 19.72 28.85 4.28
C GLU A 29 18.77 28.02 3.40
N LYS A 30 19.14 27.80 2.14
CA LYS A 30 18.42 26.92 1.21
C LYS A 30 18.26 25.50 1.78
N MET A 31 19.32 24.93 2.36
CA MET A 31 19.26 23.61 2.98
C MET A 31 18.35 23.59 4.21
N ASN A 32 18.27 24.68 4.98
CA ASN A 32 17.36 24.79 6.11
C ASN A 32 15.89 24.84 5.66
N ILE A 33 15.59 25.56 4.57
CA ILE A 33 14.24 25.58 3.97
C ILE A 33 13.83 24.19 3.51
N ILE A 34 14.72 23.46 2.82
CA ILE A 34 14.45 22.09 2.35
C ILE A 34 14.19 21.15 3.54
N LYS A 35 14.99 21.25 4.61
CA LYS A 35 14.78 20.45 5.83
C LYS A 35 13.45 20.78 6.51
N ALA A 36 13.08 22.05 6.58
CA ALA A 36 11.80 22.49 7.14
C ALA A 36 10.63 21.94 6.32
N ALA A 37 10.67 22.08 4.99
CA ALA A 37 9.66 21.53 4.08
C ALA A 37 9.55 19.99 4.21
N ALA A 38 10.67 19.28 4.24
CA ALA A 38 10.69 17.83 4.44
C ALA A 38 10.09 17.42 5.78
N SER A 39 10.32 18.20 6.85
CA SER A 39 9.72 17.94 8.17
C SER A 39 8.21 18.13 8.16
N LEU A 40 7.70 19.16 7.48
CA LEU A 40 6.26 19.40 7.31
C LEU A 40 5.60 18.26 6.53
N ILE A 41 6.14 17.90 5.36
CA ILE A 41 5.63 16.78 4.54
C ILE A 41 5.63 15.47 5.34
N LYS A 42 6.71 15.19 6.07
CA LYS A 42 6.81 14.00 6.92
C LYS A 42 5.75 13.99 8.04
N SER A 43 5.43 15.15 8.61
CA SER A 43 4.37 15.28 9.60
C SER A 43 2.99 14.96 9.00
N ASP A 44 2.71 15.47 7.80
CA ASP A 44 1.42 15.22 7.12
C ASP A 44 1.25 13.75 6.73
N ILE A 45 2.33 13.08 6.30
CA ILE A 45 2.30 11.63 6.05
C ILE A 45 1.98 10.87 7.35
N LYS A 46 2.55 11.30 8.48
CA LYS A 46 2.33 10.69 9.80
C LYS A 46 0.94 10.92 10.36
N SER A 47 0.32 12.06 10.07
CA SER A 47 -1.04 12.38 10.53
C SER A 47 -2.11 11.61 9.76
N LYS A 48 -1.80 11.07 8.57
CA LYS A 48 -2.77 10.27 7.79
C LYS A 48 -3.31 9.09 8.61
N ILE A 49 -4.62 9.00 8.72
CA ILE A 49 -5.28 7.89 9.41
C ILE A 49 -5.17 6.64 8.52
N GLY A 50 -4.68 5.56 9.10
CA GLY A 50 -4.55 4.26 8.43
C GLY A 50 -5.51 3.24 9.01
N THR A 51 -6.38 2.69 8.17
CA THR A 51 -7.18 1.51 8.53
C THR A 51 -6.38 0.25 8.23
N LYS A 52 -5.88 -0.44 9.27
CA LYS A 52 -5.27 -1.78 9.13
C LYS A 52 -6.31 -2.91 8.98
N THR A 53 -7.59 -2.55 9.08
CA THR A 53 -8.70 -3.51 9.16
C THR A 53 -9.27 -3.86 7.80
N GLU A 54 -8.89 -3.13 6.75
CA GLU A 54 -9.49 -3.25 5.43
C GLU A 54 -8.41 -3.17 4.36
N TYR A 55 -8.58 -3.99 3.33
CA TYR A 55 -7.78 -3.88 2.13
C TYR A 55 -8.41 -2.86 1.18
N PRO A 56 -7.61 -2.22 0.31
CA PRO A 56 -8.13 -1.47 -0.81
C PRO A 56 -9.04 -2.34 -1.68
N SER A 57 -10.18 -1.79 -2.07
CA SER A 57 -11.08 -2.40 -3.04
C SER A 57 -10.49 -2.37 -4.45
N VAL A 58 -11.05 -3.13 -5.38
CA VAL A 58 -10.65 -3.08 -6.81
C VAL A 58 -10.81 -1.67 -7.36
N SER A 59 -11.89 -0.97 -7.00
CA SER A 59 -12.12 0.43 -7.35
C SER A 59 -11.03 1.36 -6.80
N ASP A 60 -10.49 1.10 -5.61
CA ASP A 60 -9.40 1.92 -5.05
C ASP A 60 -8.09 1.74 -5.81
N VAL A 61 -7.85 0.56 -6.39
CA VAL A 61 -6.65 0.25 -7.17
C VAL A 61 -6.74 0.84 -8.58
N GLU A 62 -7.90 0.74 -9.22
CA GLU A 62 -8.12 1.18 -10.60
C GLU A 62 -8.41 2.68 -10.73
N SER A 63 -9.08 3.28 -9.73
CA SER A 63 -9.46 4.70 -9.77
C SER A 63 -8.25 5.60 -9.61
N LEU A 64 -8.06 6.48 -10.60
CA LEU A 64 -7.02 7.49 -10.54
C LEU A 64 -7.25 8.48 -9.39
N GLU A 65 -8.49 8.91 -9.20
CA GLU A 65 -8.89 9.86 -8.15
C GLU A 65 -8.59 9.30 -6.76
N CYS A 66 -8.96 8.04 -6.51
CA CYS A 66 -8.68 7.37 -5.23
C CYS A 66 -7.17 7.30 -4.94
N ASN A 67 -6.38 7.02 -5.97
CA ASN A 67 -4.92 6.95 -5.86
C ASN A 67 -4.28 8.31 -5.61
N GLU A 68 -4.82 9.39 -6.17
CA GLU A 68 -4.35 10.75 -5.89
C GLU A 68 -4.75 11.21 -4.49
N HIS A 69 -5.99 10.98 -4.08
CA HIS A 69 -6.49 11.30 -2.74
C HIS A 69 -5.81 10.48 -1.63
N TYR A 70 -5.15 9.38 -1.99
CA TYR A 70 -4.31 8.64 -1.06
C TYR A 70 -3.11 9.49 -0.58
N LEU A 71 -2.62 10.44 -1.38
CA LEU A 71 -1.46 11.26 -1.00
C LEU A 71 -1.90 12.46 -0.15
N PRO A 72 -1.10 12.88 0.85
CA PRO A 72 -1.26 14.20 1.47
C PRO A 72 -1.03 15.33 0.44
N ASP A 73 -1.78 16.42 0.56
CA ASP A 73 -1.69 17.56 -0.37
C ASP A 73 -0.29 18.15 -0.48
N SER A 74 0.44 18.23 0.64
CA SER A 74 1.82 18.73 0.69
C SER A 74 2.78 17.85 -0.12
N LEU A 75 2.64 16.52 -0.03
CA LEU A 75 3.42 15.57 -0.81
C LEU A 75 3.06 15.66 -2.29
N ARG A 76 1.76 15.79 -2.62
CA ARG A 76 1.29 15.94 -4.00
C ARG A 76 1.84 17.21 -4.65
N LEU A 77 1.77 18.35 -3.94
CA LEU A 77 2.32 19.62 -4.40
C LEU A 77 3.83 19.53 -4.66
N PHE A 78 4.56 18.92 -3.73
CA PHE A 78 6.01 18.72 -3.86
C PHE A 78 6.36 17.84 -5.07
N LEU A 79 5.68 16.70 -5.25
CA LEU A 79 5.94 15.80 -6.36
C LEU A 79 5.59 16.43 -7.72
N ASN A 80 4.49 17.19 -7.80
CA ASN A 80 4.13 17.94 -9.00
C ASN A 80 5.17 19.02 -9.37
N SER A 81 5.85 19.58 -8.35
CA SER A 81 6.90 20.58 -8.57
C SER A 81 8.23 19.95 -9.01
N LEU A 82 8.49 18.69 -8.63
CA LEU A 82 9.71 17.98 -8.99
C LEU A 82 9.63 17.19 -10.30
N ILE A 83 8.50 16.54 -10.56
CA ILE A 83 8.32 15.63 -11.69
C ILE A 83 7.71 16.43 -12.84
N SER A 84 8.36 16.46 -14.00
CA SER A 84 7.90 17.21 -15.19
C SER A 84 7.26 16.34 -16.28
N THR A 85 7.01 15.05 -16.01
CA THR A 85 6.62 14.06 -17.04
C THR A 85 5.15 14.10 -17.45
N CYS A 86 4.86 14.43 -18.71
CA CYS A 86 3.53 14.59 -19.35
C CYS A 86 2.39 13.58 -19.09
N ASN A 87 2.61 12.42 -18.44
CA ASN A 87 1.58 11.48 -17.99
C ASN A 87 1.67 11.31 -16.46
N HIS A 88 1.07 12.27 -15.74
CA HIS A 88 1.50 12.63 -14.37
C HIS A 88 0.85 11.84 -13.24
N SER A 89 -0.46 11.58 -13.31
CA SER A 89 -1.27 11.24 -12.13
C SER A 89 -0.94 9.87 -11.51
N LEU A 90 -0.88 8.81 -12.32
CA LEU A 90 -0.63 7.45 -11.81
C LEU A 90 0.83 7.26 -11.36
N LYS A 91 1.79 7.80 -12.11
CA LYS A 91 3.22 7.73 -11.75
C LYS A 91 3.51 8.52 -10.48
N LEU A 92 2.96 9.73 -10.38
CA LEU A 92 3.06 10.55 -9.18
C LEU A 92 2.43 9.82 -7.99
N SER A 93 1.25 9.22 -8.17
CA SER A 93 0.59 8.44 -7.13
C SER A 93 1.44 7.23 -6.70
N ALA A 94 2.03 6.49 -7.64
CA ALA A 94 2.89 5.35 -7.34
C ALA A 94 4.15 5.75 -6.55
N ILE A 95 4.81 6.83 -6.96
CA ILE A 95 5.99 7.37 -6.25
C ILE A 95 5.58 7.89 -4.87
N GLY A 96 4.49 8.63 -4.76
CA GLY A 96 4.00 9.15 -3.49
C GLY A 96 3.58 8.05 -2.52
N GLN A 97 2.90 7.01 -3.01
CA GLN A 97 2.59 5.81 -2.21
C GLN A 97 3.87 5.13 -1.71
N THR A 98 4.90 5.04 -2.55
CA THR A 98 6.22 4.51 -2.16
C THR A 98 6.89 5.35 -1.06
N ILE A 99 6.85 6.68 -1.19
CA ILE A 99 7.38 7.61 -0.16
C ILE A 99 6.61 7.48 1.15
N ILE A 100 5.29 7.36 1.09
CA ILE A 100 4.42 7.16 2.27
C ILE A 100 4.81 5.86 2.98
N GLN A 101 4.99 4.77 2.24
CA GLN A 101 5.37 3.47 2.79
C GLN A 101 6.78 3.48 3.40
N ALA A 102 7.75 4.14 2.74
CA ALA A 102 9.08 4.33 3.29
C ALA A 102 9.08 5.19 4.57
N THR A 103 8.17 6.16 4.66
CA THR A 103 8.02 7.03 5.83
C THR A 103 7.30 6.33 6.99
N ARG A 104 6.39 5.39 6.69
CA ARG A 104 5.53 4.68 7.66
C ARG A 104 5.42 3.19 7.33
N PRO A 105 6.51 2.43 7.52
CA PRO A 105 6.51 1.02 7.20
C PRO A 105 5.43 0.27 8.00
N ARG A 106 4.73 -0.68 7.35
CA ARG A 106 3.75 -1.58 7.97
C ARG A 106 2.55 -0.89 8.65
N SER A 107 2.36 0.40 8.40
CA SER A 107 1.29 1.20 9.02
C SER A 107 0.10 1.34 8.09
N LEU A 108 0.35 1.35 6.78
CA LEU A 108 -0.64 1.54 5.74
C LEU A 108 -0.48 0.43 4.70
N ILE A 109 -1.54 0.15 3.95
CA ILE A 109 -1.50 -0.68 2.74
C ILE A 109 -1.68 0.29 1.58
N ALA A 110 -0.70 0.32 0.67
CA ALA A 110 -0.73 1.20 -0.49
C ALA A 110 -1.48 0.50 -1.65
N PRO A 111 -2.60 1.05 -2.17
CA PRO A 111 -3.41 0.42 -3.21
C PRO A 111 -2.61 -0.04 -4.42
N LEU A 112 -1.72 0.79 -4.96
CA LEU A 112 -0.93 0.45 -6.15
C LEU A 112 0.11 -0.64 -5.85
N GLN A 113 0.68 -0.65 -4.66
CA GLN A 113 1.68 -1.65 -4.28
C GLN A 113 1.06 -3.03 -4.05
N ILE A 114 -0.10 -3.11 -3.38
CA ILE A 114 -0.81 -4.38 -3.21
C ILE A 114 -1.39 -4.86 -4.55
N GLY A 115 -1.95 -3.95 -5.36
CA GLY A 115 -2.45 -4.26 -6.69
C GLY A 115 -1.36 -4.82 -7.60
N LEU A 116 -0.18 -4.19 -7.65
CA LEU A 116 0.97 -4.70 -8.39
C LEU A 116 1.42 -6.07 -7.87
N ALA A 117 1.48 -6.25 -6.56
CA ALA A 117 1.90 -7.52 -5.95
C ALA A 117 0.95 -8.68 -6.30
N VAL A 118 -0.36 -8.44 -6.21
CA VAL A 118 -1.41 -9.40 -6.60
C VAL A 118 -1.33 -9.71 -8.10
N GLN A 119 -1.17 -8.70 -8.95
CA GLN A 119 -0.98 -8.92 -10.39
C GLN A 119 0.24 -9.78 -10.68
N MET A 120 1.39 -9.50 -10.05
CA MET A 120 2.60 -10.31 -10.23
C MET A 120 2.39 -11.75 -9.74
N HIS A 121 1.66 -11.94 -8.64
CA HIS A 121 1.35 -13.27 -8.14
C HIS A 121 0.45 -14.04 -9.10
N HIS A 122 -0.62 -13.42 -9.61
CA HIS A 122 -1.52 -14.03 -10.58
C HIS A 122 -0.82 -14.35 -11.91
N HIS A 123 0.04 -13.46 -12.42
CA HIS A 123 0.67 -13.63 -13.72
C HIS A 123 1.86 -14.60 -13.71
N PHE A 124 2.66 -14.60 -12.63
CA PHE A 124 3.94 -15.31 -12.62
C PHE A 124 4.05 -16.36 -11.51
N GLY A 125 3.20 -16.32 -10.48
CA GLY A 125 3.27 -17.23 -9.33
C GLY A 125 4.60 -17.18 -8.56
N SER A 126 5.45 -16.19 -8.81
CA SER A 126 6.84 -16.17 -8.32
C SER A 126 6.96 -15.33 -7.05
N ARG A 127 7.19 -16.01 -5.93
CA ARG A 127 7.56 -15.35 -4.67
C ARG A 127 8.85 -14.54 -4.80
N PHE A 128 9.85 -15.07 -5.50
CA PHE A 128 11.12 -14.38 -5.72
C PHE A 128 10.93 -13.00 -6.38
N LEU A 129 10.09 -12.93 -7.42
CA LEU A 129 9.78 -11.67 -8.09
C LEU A 129 9.12 -10.67 -7.15
N ILE A 130 8.10 -11.12 -6.39
CA ILE A 130 7.36 -10.27 -5.46
C ILE A 130 8.28 -9.77 -4.34
N ASP A 131 9.07 -10.65 -3.73
CA ASP A 131 10.01 -10.29 -2.66
C ASP A 131 11.10 -9.33 -3.19
N SER A 132 11.54 -9.48 -4.44
CA SER A 132 12.49 -8.55 -5.08
C SER A 132 11.90 -7.14 -5.23
N LEU A 133 10.66 -7.03 -5.73
CA LEU A 133 9.97 -5.74 -5.86
C LEU A 133 9.65 -5.12 -4.50
N TYR A 134 9.27 -5.94 -3.52
CA TYR A 134 9.03 -5.49 -2.15
C TYR A 134 10.29 -4.90 -1.52
N ASN A 135 11.45 -5.54 -1.69
CA ASN A 135 12.73 -5.06 -1.16
C ASN A 135 13.17 -3.72 -1.77
N MET A 136 12.77 -3.43 -3.00
CA MET A 136 12.99 -2.13 -3.63
C MET A 136 11.93 -1.07 -3.24
N GLY A 137 10.90 -1.46 -2.50
CA GLY A 137 9.82 -0.58 -2.05
C GLY A 137 8.68 -0.37 -3.06
N PHE A 138 8.65 -1.13 -4.16
CA PHE A 138 7.64 -0.96 -5.23
C PHE A 138 6.41 -1.86 -5.08
N SER A 139 6.44 -2.84 -4.18
CA SER A 139 5.39 -3.85 -4.03
C SER A 139 5.07 -4.12 -2.57
N SER A 140 3.99 -4.86 -2.31
CA SER A 140 3.69 -5.44 -1.00
C SER A 140 4.39 -6.79 -0.84
N SER A 141 4.68 -7.19 0.40
CA SER A 141 5.33 -8.48 0.67
C SER A 141 4.48 -9.65 0.23
N TYR A 142 5.10 -10.76 -0.16
CA TYR A 142 4.38 -11.98 -0.55
C TYR A 142 3.35 -12.45 0.50
N SER A 143 3.68 -12.37 1.78
CA SER A 143 2.76 -12.73 2.87
C SER A 143 1.50 -11.84 2.93
N GLU A 144 1.63 -10.56 2.56
CA GLU A 144 0.49 -9.64 2.51
C GLU A 144 -0.40 -9.94 1.30
N VAL A 145 0.19 -10.35 0.17
CA VAL A 145 -0.56 -10.81 -1.01
C VAL A 145 -1.40 -12.04 -0.69
N GLN A 146 -0.78 -13.08 -0.10
CA GLN A 146 -1.52 -14.28 0.30
C GLN A 146 -2.65 -13.95 1.28
N ARG A 147 -2.40 -13.02 2.21
CA ARG A 147 -3.41 -12.56 3.16
C ARG A 147 -4.53 -11.81 2.45
N TYR A 148 -4.22 -10.97 1.46
CA TYR A 148 -5.23 -10.29 0.64
C TYR A 148 -6.12 -11.31 -0.09
N GLU A 149 -5.53 -12.25 -0.84
CA GLU A 149 -6.24 -13.25 -1.62
C GLU A 149 -7.14 -14.14 -0.75
N MET A 150 -6.65 -14.58 0.41
CA MET A 150 -7.45 -15.35 1.35
C MET A 150 -8.67 -14.56 1.85
N ASN A 151 -8.50 -13.27 2.18
CA ASN A 151 -9.61 -12.43 2.61
C ASN A 151 -10.59 -12.15 1.45
N ALA A 152 -10.09 -11.97 0.23
CA ALA A 152 -10.90 -11.80 -0.97
C ALA A 152 -11.76 -13.06 -1.23
N ALA A 153 -11.15 -14.25 -1.16
CA ALA A 153 -11.87 -15.52 -1.32
C ALA A 153 -12.95 -15.72 -0.25
N MET A 154 -12.65 -15.43 1.02
CA MET A 154 -13.66 -15.50 2.09
C MET A 154 -14.81 -14.51 1.88
N SER A 155 -14.53 -13.32 1.33
CA SER A 155 -15.56 -12.31 1.05
C SER A 155 -16.49 -12.67 -0.10
N GLN A 156 -16.05 -13.51 -1.04
CA GLN A 156 -16.89 -14.02 -2.13
C GLN A 156 -17.91 -15.07 -1.65
N GLY A 157 -17.81 -15.53 -0.40
CA GLY A 157 -18.75 -16.44 0.24
C GLY A 157 -18.50 -17.90 -0.15
N THR A 158 -18.34 -18.77 0.84
CA THR A 158 -18.39 -20.22 0.67
C THR A 158 -19.72 -20.80 1.15
N ASP A 159 -20.71 -19.92 1.43
CA ASP A 159 -21.98 -20.31 2.01
C ASP A 159 -22.80 -21.10 0.99
N ILE A 160 -22.99 -22.37 1.30
CA ILE A 160 -23.86 -23.28 0.57
C ILE A 160 -25.30 -22.77 0.78
N PRO A 161 -26.10 -22.62 -0.29
CA PRO A 161 -27.52 -22.24 -0.17
C PRO A 161 -28.25 -23.16 0.83
N GLU A 162 -29.23 -22.64 1.57
CA GLU A 162 -30.10 -23.49 2.39
C GLU A 162 -30.77 -24.53 1.47
N VAL A 163 -30.48 -25.80 1.72
CA VAL A 163 -31.00 -26.89 0.91
C VAL A 163 -32.40 -27.21 1.44
N THR A 164 -33.42 -27.01 0.61
CA THR A 164 -34.81 -27.40 0.91
C THR A 164 -34.91 -28.91 1.11
N GLU A 165 -35.97 -29.41 1.77
CA GLU A 165 -36.16 -30.86 2.02
C GLU A 165 -36.16 -31.72 0.75
N GLU A 166 -36.36 -31.10 -0.43
CA GLU A 166 -36.34 -31.75 -1.75
C GLU A 166 -34.97 -31.71 -2.45
N GLY A 167 -34.01 -30.95 -1.92
CA GLY A 167 -32.67 -30.80 -2.48
C GLY A 167 -31.68 -31.81 -1.93
N ASN A 168 -30.88 -32.41 -2.82
CA ASN A 168 -29.75 -33.25 -2.46
C ASN A 168 -28.46 -32.44 -2.47
N LEU A 169 -27.78 -32.38 -1.32
CA LEU A 169 -26.45 -31.80 -1.17
C LEU A 169 -25.39 -32.90 -1.28
N GLN A 170 -24.49 -32.78 -2.25
CA GLN A 170 -23.36 -33.68 -2.40
C GLN A 170 -22.05 -32.93 -2.23
N TYR A 171 -21.16 -33.48 -1.41
CA TYR A 171 -19.78 -33.01 -1.27
C TYR A 171 -18.86 -33.91 -2.08
N ILE A 172 -18.06 -33.31 -2.96
CA ILE A 172 -17.08 -33.99 -3.80
C ILE A 172 -15.72 -33.45 -3.38
N ALA A 173 -14.88 -34.29 -2.81
CA ALA A 173 -13.52 -33.93 -2.42
C ALA A 173 -12.53 -34.53 -3.42
N ASP A 174 -11.63 -33.70 -3.94
CA ASP A 174 -10.57 -34.14 -4.85
C ASP A 174 -9.28 -33.35 -4.61
N ASN A 175 -8.16 -33.93 -5.05
CA ASN A 175 -6.89 -33.25 -5.11
C ASN A 175 -6.85 -32.36 -6.36
N VAL A 176 -6.41 -31.13 -6.17
CA VAL A 176 -6.12 -30.18 -7.23
C VAL A 176 -4.61 -30.07 -7.34
N ASP A 177 -4.05 -30.92 -8.20
CA ASP A 177 -2.62 -30.93 -8.50
C ASP A 177 -2.35 -30.10 -9.77
N HIS A 178 -1.74 -28.94 -9.59
CA HIS A 178 -1.29 -28.09 -10.70
C HIS A 178 0.23 -27.93 -10.68
N ASN A 179 0.87 -28.25 -11.81
CA ASN A 179 2.22 -27.79 -12.07
C ASN A 179 2.15 -26.29 -12.32
N LEU A 180 2.37 -25.49 -11.29
CA LEU A 180 2.45 -24.04 -11.47
C LEU A 180 3.73 -23.77 -12.25
N ARG A 181 3.58 -23.09 -13.39
CA ARG A 181 4.71 -22.62 -14.20
C ARG A 181 5.34 -21.43 -13.47
N THR A 182 6.01 -21.68 -12.35
CA THR A 182 6.74 -20.65 -11.62
C THR A 182 8.07 -20.37 -12.32
N ILE A 183 8.48 -19.11 -12.35
CA ILE A 183 9.73 -18.65 -12.99
C ILE A 183 10.98 -19.34 -12.41
N ASP A 184 10.91 -19.85 -11.18
CA ASP A 184 11.99 -20.61 -10.51
C ASP A 184 11.93 -22.13 -10.78
N GLY A 185 10.92 -22.62 -11.50
CA GLY A 185 10.77 -24.04 -11.85
C GLY A 185 10.48 -24.96 -10.66
N HIS A 186 10.13 -24.42 -9.49
CA HIS A 186 9.85 -25.19 -8.29
C HIS A 186 8.47 -24.84 -7.72
N GLY A 187 7.47 -25.69 -7.98
CA GLY A 187 6.14 -25.53 -7.36
C GLY A 187 5.06 -26.39 -8.00
N THR A 188 4.80 -27.57 -7.46
CA THR A 188 3.50 -28.23 -7.64
C THR A 188 2.55 -27.60 -6.63
N PHE A 189 1.50 -26.92 -7.09
CA PHE A 189 0.35 -26.61 -6.24
C PHE A 189 -0.37 -27.92 -5.98
N HIS A 190 -0.33 -28.36 -4.73
CA HIS A 190 -1.13 -29.45 -4.22
C HIS A 190 -2.22 -28.82 -3.33
N GLY A 191 -3.39 -28.63 -3.91
CA GLY A 191 -4.58 -28.20 -3.19
C GLY A 191 -5.48 -29.38 -2.90
N MET A 192 -6.20 -29.36 -1.77
CA MET A 192 -7.36 -30.22 -1.58
C MET A 192 -8.59 -29.32 -1.67
N GLY A 193 -9.48 -29.62 -2.61
CA GLY A 193 -10.72 -28.88 -2.81
C GLY A 193 -11.91 -29.75 -2.45
N ILE A 194 -12.92 -29.16 -1.81
CA ILE A 194 -14.24 -29.78 -1.66
C ILE A 194 -15.24 -28.91 -2.41
N ILE A 195 -15.96 -29.51 -3.35
CA ILE A 195 -17.06 -28.88 -4.08
C ILE A 195 -18.36 -29.35 -3.43
N ALA A 196 -19.26 -28.42 -3.15
CA ALA A 196 -20.63 -28.71 -2.73
C ALA A 196 -21.57 -28.47 -3.91
N SER A 197 -22.33 -29.49 -4.32
CA SER A 197 -23.33 -29.40 -5.39
C SER A 197 -24.73 -29.64 -4.82
N VAL A 198 -25.68 -28.77 -5.18
CA VAL A 198 -27.10 -28.89 -4.79
C VAL A 198 -27.93 -29.25 -6.03
N THR A 199 -28.73 -30.31 -5.95
CA THR A 199 -29.64 -30.75 -7.02
C THR A 199 -31.05 -31.02 -6.47
N PRO A 200 -32.14 -30.53 -7.10
CA PRO A 200 -32.19 -29.64 -8.25
C PRO A 200 -31.80 -28.18 -7.89
N ARG A 201 -31.60 -27.33 -8.90
CA ARG A 201 -31.08 -25.96 -8.76
C ARG A 201 -32.04 -25.06 -7.97
N ILE A 202 -31.54 -24.38 -6.92
CA ILE A 202 -32.28 -23.37 -6.14
C ILE A 202 -31.78 -21.96 -6.53
N TYR A 203 -32.67 -21.01 -6.80
CA TYR A 203 -32.35 -19.61 -7.17
C TYR A 203 -32.47 -18.70 -5.94
N GLU A 204 -31.43 -17.95 -5.58
CA GLU A 204 -31.54 -16.84 -4.62
C GLU A 204 -30.62 -15.66 -4.96
N ASP A 205 -31.15 -14.43 -4.86
CA ASP A 205 -30.44 -13.15 -4.99
C ASP A 205 -29.77 -12.77 -3.66
N LYS A 206 -28.48 -12.40 -3.66
CA LYS A 206 -27.74 -12.05 -2.42
C LYS A 206 -27.16 -10.62 -2.40
N LEU A 207 -27.26 -9.98 -1.23
CA LEU A 207 -26.65 -8.69 -0.82
C LEU A 207 -25.59 -8.93 0.30
N TYR A 208 -24.60 -8.03 0.45
CA TYR A 208 -23.29 -8.29 1.10
C TYR A 208 -23.01 -7.54 2.44
N THR A 209 -22.30 -8.18 3.39
CA THR A 209 -21.67 -7.55 4.59
C THR A 209 -20.39 -8.28 5.08
N LYS A 210 -19.51 -7.60 5.86
CA LYS A 210 -18.12 -8.00 6.19
C LYS A 210 -17.93 -8.44 7.66
N ASN A 211 -17.17 -9.53 7.92
CA ASN A 211 -16.82 -10.03 9.27
C ASN A 211 -15.34 -10.42 9.47
N ARG A 212 -14.86 -10.42 10.73
CA ARG A 212 -13.51 -10.88 11.14
C ARG A 212 -13.55 -12.29 11.75
N CYS A 213 -12.66 -13.20 11.34
CA CYS A 213 -12.47 -14.49 12.03
C CYS A 213 -11.00 -14.77 12.42
N LYS A 214 -10.79 -15.31 13.62
CA LYS A 214 -9.49 -15.63 14.23
C LYS A 214 -9.07 -17.07 13.89
N HIS A 215 -7.77 -17.27 13.64
CA HIS A 215 -7.13 -18.55 13.36
C HIS A 215 -7.15 -19.51 14.58
N ARG A 216 -7.46 -20.80 14.34
CA ARG A 216 -7.08 -21.92 15.21
C ARG A 216 -6.23 -22.89 14.40
N ARG A 217 -4.91 -22.85 14.56
CA ARG A 217 -4.01 -23.88 14.00
C ARG A 217 -4.16 -25.16 14.82
N THR A 218 -4.60 -26.25 14.19
CA THR A 218 -4.41 -27.59 14.73
C THR A 218 -3.35 -28.30 13.89
N GLN A 219 -2.17 -28.52 14.47
CA GLN A 219 -1.22 -29.49 13.92
C GLN A 219 -1.71 -30.88 14.33
N ARG A 220 -1.95 -31.77 13.37
CA ARG A 220 -2.08 -33.21 13.63
C ARG A 220 -0.82 -33.90 13.14
N ASN A 221 -0.08 -34.48 14.08
CA ASN A 221 0.99 -35.44 13.82
C ASN A 221 0.39 -36.72 13.28
N TRP A 222 0.85 -37.16 12.11
CA TRP A 222 0.59 -38.50 11.60
C TRP A 222 1.71 -39.42 12.15
N LYS A 223 1.33 -40.44 12.91
CA LYS A 223 2.17 -41.62 13.16
C LYS A 223 1.61 -42.74 12.30
N ASN A 224 2.52 -43.42 11.60
CA ASN A 224 2.32 -44.57 10.72
C ASN A 224 1.50 -45.69 11.37
#